data_AF-A0A1E5BHJ2-F1
#
_entry.id   AF-A0A1E5BHJ2-F1
#
_cell.length_a   1.000
_cell.length_b   1.000
_cell.length_c   1.000
_cell.angle_alpha   90.00
_cell.angle_beta   90.00
_cell.angle_gamma   90.00
#
_symmetry.space_group_name_H-M   'P 1'
#
loop_
_entity.id
_entity.type
_entity.pdbx_description
1 polymer ?
#
loop_
_entity_poly.entity_id
_entity_poly.type
_entity_poly.pdbx_seq_one_letter_code
_entity_poly.pdbx_strand_id
1 'polypeptide(L)'
;MNIGLIIALVAVLLVLVLGYNIMLQYKVKVETAKKQESARYIAIIDATEDLIGNAHHIPFSKDLLVCLNNRILDSLQNMLELDPKNKQLAQRLENMKQQITQLKENYQGGDSTTFKVPSSDKQAIVMLKLVKRLRDTVRSEHNKGRFETQAFVAENARLETIQVRINIENVIKRANDSIVRGQPGTALQLLKKGIDALSSKNDAYSNQAREKLEGMFNDLEQKRQNKNAEDLQGIEEREKEDDMEALFGQKKKW
;
A
#
# COMPACT_ATOMS: atom_id res chain seq x y z
N MET A 1 31.28 -8.11 -75.09
CA MET A 1 31.91 -8.23 -73.75
C MET A 1 30.93 -7.79 -72.68
N ASN A 2 30.23 -8.76 -72.09
CA ASN A 2 29.67 -8.85 -70.72
C ASN A 2 28.93 -7.68 -70.01
N ILE A 3 28.80 -6.46 -70.54
CA ILE A 3 28.20 -5.32 -69.80
C ILE A 3 26.73 -5.56 -69.43
N GLY A 4 25.90 -6.03 -70.37
CA GLY A 4 24.49 -6.36 -70.06
C GLY A 4 24.34 -7.50 -69.05
N LEU A 5 25.26 -8.47 -69.08
CA LEU A 5 25.32 -9.58 -68.14
C LEU A 5 25.75 -9.10 -66.75
N ILE A 6 26.71 -8.17 -66.68
CA ILE A 6 27.15 -7.52 -65.44
C ILE A 6 26.01 -6.69 -64.82
N ILE A 7 25.30 -5.88 -65.61
CA ILE A 7 24.16 -5.09 -65.13
C ILE A 7 23.04 -5.99 -64.59
N ALA A 8 22.73 -7.09 -65.29
CA ALA A 8 21.75 -8.07 -64.82
C ALA A 8 22.18 -8.74 -63.50
N LEU A 9 23.46 -9.10 -63.37
CA LEU A 9 24.02 -9.69 -62.14
C LEU A 9 23.94 -8.72 -60.96
N VAL A 10 24.27 -7.44 -61.18
CA VAL A 10 24.16 -6.40 -60.15
C VAL A 10 22.70 -6.20 -59.74
N ALA A 11 21.76 -6.16 -60.68
CA ALA A 11 20.33 -6.02 -60.37
C ALA A 11 19.81 -7.20 -59.52
N VAL A 12 20.18 -8.44 -59.85
CA VAL A 12 19.82 -9.63 -59.06
C VAL A 12 20.42 -9.57 -57.66
N LEU A 13 21.67 -9.15 -57.53
CA LEU A 13 22.37 -9.05 -56.25
C LEU A 13 21.72 -7.99 -55.35
N LEU A 14 21.29 -6.85 -55.90
CA LEU A 14 20.57 -5.81 -55.16
C LEU A 14 19.22 -6.31 -54.62
N VAL A 15 18.46 -7.07 -55.42
CA VAL A 15 17.19 -7.67 -54.98
C VAL A 15 17.42 -8.69 -53.86
N LEU A 16 18.45 -9.52 -53.95
CA LEU A 16 18.81 -10.48 -52.90
C LEU A 16 19.17 -9.79 -51.57
N VAL A 17 19.97 -8.72 -51.63
CA VAL A 17 20.35 -7.94 -50.44
C VAL A 17 19.12 -7.28 -49.79
N LEU A 18 18.23 -6.69 -50.58
CA LEU A 18 16.97 -6.12 -50.08
C LEU A 18 16.08 -7.19 -49.44
N GLY A 19 15.91 -8.34 -50.10
CA GLY A 19 15.12 -9.45 -49.57
C GLY A 19 15.67 -10.00 -48.26
N TYR A 20 16.98 -10.19 -48.16
CA TYR A 20 17.64 -10.64 -46.94
C TYR A 20 17.46 -9.63 -45.79
N ASN A 21 17.63 -8.32 -46.07
CA ASN A 21 17.43 -7.27 -45.06
C ASN A 21 15.98 -7.22 -44.55
N ILE A 22 14.98 -7.36 -45.42
CA ILE A 22 13.57 -7.40 -45.01
C ILE A 22 13.28 -8.62 -44.15
N MET A 23 13.79 -9.80 -44.55
CA MET A 23 13.62 -11.03 -43.76
C MET A 23 14.30 -10.90 -42.39
N LEU A 24 15.50 -10.32 -42.34
CA LEU A 24 16.22 -10.08 -41.09
C LEU A 24 15.46 -9.09 -40.20
N GLN A 25 14.97 -7.97 -40.75
CA GLN A 25 14.17 -6.99 -40.02
C GLN A 25 12.89 -7.60 -39.47
N TYR A 26 12.20 -8.45 -40.24
CA TYR A 26 11.02 -9.18 -39.78
C TYR A 26 11.36 -10.11 -38.61
N LYS A 27 12.42 -10.91 -38.75
CA LYS A 27 12.87 -11.84 -37.70
C LYS A 27 13.25 -11.10 -36.41
N VAL A 28 14.00 -9.99 -36.53
CA VAL A 28 14.35 -9.13 -35.39
C VAL A 28 13.09 -8.55 -34.75
N LYS A 29 12.14 -8.05 -35.54
CA LYS A 29 10.89 -7.47 -35.02
C LYS A 29 10.07 -8.48 -34.23
N VAL A 30 9.96 -9.72 -34.72
CA VAL A 30 9.28 -10.83 -34.01
C VAL A 30 10.01 -11.17 -32.70
N GLU A 31 11.34 -11.26 -32.74
CA GLU A 31 12.13 -11.58 -31.55
C GLU A 31 12.05 -10.45 -30.49
N THR A 32 12.08 -9.19 -30.92
CA THR A 32 11.89 -8.02 -30.05
C THR A 32 10.50 -8.02 -29.44
N ALA A 33 9.45 -8.32 -30.20
CA ALA A 33 8.08 -8.41 -29.68
C ALA A 33 7.97 -9.50 -28.60
N LYS A 34 8.51 -10.70 -28.85
CA LYS A 34 8.56 -11.79 -27.87
C LYS A 34 9.32 -11.39 -26.60
N LYS A 35 10.48 -10.73 -26.75
CA LYS A 35 11.27 -10.21 -25.61
C LYS A 35 10.49 -9.17 -24.82
N GLN A 36 9.75 -8.29 -25.49
CA GLN A 36 8.95 -7.26 -24.84
C GLN A 36 7.78 -7.86 -24.05
N GLU A 37 7.08 -8.85 -24.59
CA GLU A 37 6.02 -9.55 -23.85
C GLU A 37 6.57 -10.36 -22.68
N SER A 38 7.69 -11.06 -22.87
CA SER A 38 8.38 -11.74 -21.78
C SER A 38 8.78 -10.77 -20.66
N ALA A 39 9.29 -9.59 -21.00
CA ALA A 39 9.65 -8.56 -20.02
C ALA A 39 8.43 -8.06 -19.22
N ARG A 40 7.26 -7.98 -19.85
CA ARG A 40 6.01 -7.63 -19.14
C ARG A 40 5.63 -8.67 -18.10
N TYR A 41 5.71 -9.96 -18.43
CA TYR A 41 5.42 -11.03 -17.47
C TYR A 41 6.45 -11.08 -16.33
N ILE A 42 7.73 -10.86 -16.61
CA ILE A 42 8.76 -10.74 -15.58
C ILE A 42 8.44 -9.59 -14.62
N ALA A 43 8.10 -8.41 -15.13
CA ALA A 43 7.73 -7.27 -14.29
C ALA A 43 6.49 -7.55 -13.41
N ILE A 44 5.52 -8.33 -13.91
CA ILE A 44 4.36 -8.77 -13.13
C ILE A 44 4.79 -9.73 -12.02
N ILE A 45 5.67 -10.68 -12.31
CA ILE A 45 6.21 -11.64 -11.33
C ILE A 45 6.97 -10.89 -10.23
N ASP A 46 7.95 -10.06 -10.60
CA ASP A 46 8.77 -9.30 -9.65
C ASP A 46 7.90 -8.40 -8.77
N ALA A 47 6.91 -7.72 -9.35
CA ALA A 47 5.98 -6.90 -8.59
C ALA A 47 5.09 -7.73 -7.64
N THR A 48 4.80 -8.99 -7.96
CA THR A 48 4.03 -9.89 -7.08
C THR A 48 4.91 -10.48 -5.98
N GLU A 49 6.13 -10.88 -6.31
CA GLU A 49 7.11 -11.39 -5.35
C GLU A 49 7.49 -10.30 -4.32
N ASP A 50 7.63 -9.04 -4.75
CA ASP A 50 7.76 -7.89 -3.85
C ASP A 50 6.58 -7.77 -2.88
N LEU A 51 5.34 -7.94 -3.36
CA LEU A 51 4.16 -7.91 -2.47
C LEU A 51 4.18 -9.04 -1.44
N ILE A 52 4.55 -10.26 -1.86
CA ILE A 52 4.67 -11.42 -0.97
C ILE A 52 5.80 -11.22 0.04
N GLY A 53 6.97 -10.69 -0.37
CA GLY A 53 8.11 -10.44 0.52
C GLY A 53 7.80 -9.46 1.66
N ASN A 54 6.85 -8.55 1.43
CA ASN A 54 6.37 -7.59 2.43
C ASN A 54 5.30 -8.16 3.39
N ALA A 55 5.03 -9.48 3.37
CA ALA A 55 4.06 -10.14 4.25
C ALA A 55 4.38 -10.01 5.75
N HIS A 56 5.61 -9.62 6.12
CA HIS A 56 5.98 -9.37 7.52
C HIS A 56 5.30 -8.13 8.13
N HIS A 57 4.81 -7.22 7.29
CA HIS A 57 4.18 -5.99 7.72
C HIS A 57 2.67 -6.13 7.94
N ILE A 58 2.02 -7.07 7.27
CA ILE A 58 0.56 -7.18 7.23
C ILE A 58 0.14 -8.65 7.27
N PRO A 59 -0.93 -9.02 8.00
CA PRO A 59 -1.51 -10.36 7.94
C PRO A 59 -1.96 -10.73 6.53
N PHE A 60 -1.48 -11.85 5.97
CA PHE A 60 -1.98 -12.36 4.69
C PHE A 60 -2.90 -13.55 4.94
N SER A 61 -4.08 -13.51 4.34
CA SER A 61 -4.99 -14.64 4.34
C SER A 61 -4.53 -15.71 3.36
N LYS A 62 -5.08 -16.92 3.52
CA LYS A 62 -4.91 -18.03 2.57
C LYS A 62 -5.30 -17.60 1.15
N ASP A 63 -6.48 -17.00 1.01
CA ASP A 63 -7.03 -16.65 -0.30
C ASP A 63 -6.20 -15.58 -1.00
N LEU A 64 -5.67 -14.60 -0.25
CA LEU A 64 -4.74 -13.62 -0.78
C LEU A 64 -3.44 -14.27 -1.26
N LEU A 65 -2.84 -15.14 -0.45
CA LEU A 65 -1.60 -15.83 -0.83
C LEU A 65 -1.82 -16.70 -2.06
N VAL A 66 -2.90 -17.46 -2.10
CA VAL A 66 -3.25 -18.29 -3.27
C VAL A 66 -3.48 -17.40 -4.49
N CYS A 67 -4.18 -16.28 -4.37
CA CYS A 67 -4.38 -15.32 -5.46
C CYS A 67 -3.04 -14.79 -6.02
N LEU A 68 -2.13 -14.35 -5.15
CA LEU A 68 -0.83 -13.83 -5.57
C LEU A 68 0.04 -14.91 -6.22
N ASN A 69 0.07 -16.12 -5.66
CA ASN A 69 0.83 -17.23 -6.23
C ASN A 69 0.22 -17.68 -7.58
N ASN A 70 -1.11 -17.72 -7.73
CA ASN A 70 -1.77 -17.99 -9.00
C ASN A 70 -1.44 -16.95 -10.07
N ARG A 71 -1.31 -15.67 -9.68
CA ARG A 71 -0.89 -14.59 -10.60
C ARG A 71 0.53 -14.82 -11.13
N ILE A 72 1.45 -15.28 -10.28
CA ILE A 72 2.80 -15.68 -10.70
C ILE A 72 2.73 -16.91 -11.62
N LEU A 73 1.95 -17.92 -11.25
CA LEU A 73 1.79 -19.15 -12.04
C LEU A 73 1.29 -18.85 -13.46
N ASP A 74 0.27 -18.02 -13.60
CA ASP A 74 -0.27 -17.60 -14.90
C ASP A 74 0.77 -16.85 -15.74
N SER A 75 1.52 -15.94 -15.12
CA SER A 75 2.60 -15.20 -15.80
C SER A 75 3.69 -16.17 -16.31
N LEU A 76 4.05 -17.17 -15.51
CA LEU A 76 4.99 -18.22 -15.90
C LEU A 76 4.45 -19.10 -17.03
N GLN A 77 3.14 -19.43 -17.00
CA GLN A 77 2.51 -20.22 -18.06
C GLN A 77 2.52 -19.48 -19.39
N ASN A 78 2.14 -18.21 -19.40
CA ASN A 78 2.19 -17.37 -20.61
C ASN A 78 3.63 -17.20 -21.12
N MET A 79 4.63 -17.09 -20.23
CA MET A 79 6.03 -17.06 -20.64
C MET A 79 6.49 -18.38 -21.29
N LEU A 80 6.03 -19.52 -20.79
CA LEU A 80 6.35 -20.82 -21.36
C LEU A 80 5.70 -21.03 -22.74
N GLU A 81 4.49 -20.50 -22.95
CA GLU A 81 3.83 -20.49 -24.26
C GLU A 81 4.61 -19.67 -25.28
N LEU A 82 5.18 -18.53 -24.85
CA LEU A 82 6.06 -17.71 -25.70
C LEU A 82 7.38 -18.43 -26.00
N ASP A 83 7.97 -19.16 -25.04
CA ASP A 83 9.23 -19.89 -25.20
C ASP A 83 9.21 -21.35 -24.70
N PRO A 84 8.60 -22.29 -25.46
CA PRO A 84 8.40 -23.67 -25.01
C PRO A 84 9.70 -24.47 -24.81
N LYS A 85 10.82 -23.99 -25.36
CA LYS A 85 12.13 -24.66 -25.27
C LYS A 85 12.84 -24.42 -23.94
N ASN A 86 12.35 -23.48 -23.13
CA ASN A 86 12.98 -23.10 -21.88
C ASN A 86 12.62 -24.08 -20.74
N LYS A 87 13.47 -25.09 -20.54
CA LYS A 87 13.32 -26.10 -19.48
C LYS A 87 13.32 -25.50 -18.06
N GLN A 88 14.00 -24.38 -17.84
CA GLN A 88 14.04 -23.73 -16.53
C GLN A 88 12.69 -23.11 -16.15
N LEU A 89 11.99 -22.50 -17.12
CA LEU A 89 10.63 -21.98 -16.91
C LEU A 89 9.64 -23.09 -16.59
N ALA A 90 9.72 -24.23 -17.30
CA ALA A 90 8.89 -25.39 -17.02
C ALA A 90 9.08 -25.91 -15.59
N GLN A 91 10.34 -26.00 -15.12
CA GLN A 91 10.62 -26.41 -13.75
C GLN A 91 10.09 -25.41 -12.71
N ARG A 92 10.28 -24.09 -12.94
CA ARG A 92 9.77 -23.06 -12.03
C ARG A 92 8.25 -23.09 -11.93
N LEU A 93 7.57 -23.33 -13.04
CA LEU A 93 6.11 -23.47 -13.11
C LEU A 93 5.62 -24.66 -12.28
N GLU A 94 6.29 -25.81 -12.38
CA GLU A 94 5.93 -27.00 -11.59
C GLU A 94 6.16 -26.77 -10.09
N ASN A 95 7.29 -26.17 -9.71
CA ASN A 95 7.57 -25.81 -8.33
C ASN A 95 6.49 -24.87 -7.76
N MET A 96 6.05 -23.88 -8.55
CA MET A 96 4.97 -22.96 -8.16
C MET A 96 3.63 -23.68 -7.98
N LYS A 97 3.28 -24.63 -8.87
CA LYS A 97 2.07 -25.44 -8.70
C LYS A 97 2.10 -26.22 -7.40
N GLN A 98 3.21 -26.89 -7.11
CA GLN A 98 3.38 -27.63 -5.86
C GLN A 98 3.26 -26.72 -4.64
N GLN A 99 3.86 -25.53 -4.68
CA GLN A 99 3.74 -24.55 -3.61
C GLN A 99 2.29 -24.10 -3.38
N ILE A 100 1.52 -23.86 -4.46
CA ILE A 100 0.09 -23.51 -4.37
C ILE A 100 -0.72 -24.66 -3.77
N THR A 101 -0.46 -25.90 -4.18
CA THR A 101 -1.14 -27.08 -3.61
C THR A 101 -0.84 -27.22 -2.12
N GLN A 102 0.43 -27.10 -1.72
CA GLN A 102 0.82 -27.12 -0.31
C GLN A 102 0.17 -25.98 0.49
N LEU A 103 0.09 -24.76 -0.09
CA LEU A 103 -0.62 -23.63 0.51
C LEU A 103 -2.14 -23.87 0.62
N LYS A 104 -2.73 -24.70 -0.25
CA LYS A 104 -4.15 -25.03 -0.14
C LYS A 104 -4.42 -26.10 0.90
N GLU A 105 -3.54 -27.09 1.01
CA GLU A 105 -3.72 -28.27 1.87
C GLU A 105 -3.21 -28.06 3.29
N ASN A 106 -2.04 -27.44 3.45
CA ASN A 106 -1.34 -27.33 4.74
C ASN A 106 -1.52 -25.99 5.44
N TYR A 107 -2.42 -25.12 4.94
CA TYR A 107 -2.69 -23.85 5.60
C TYR A 107 -3.46 -24.10 6.88
N GLN A 108 -2.74 -24.15 8.00
CA GLN A 108 -3.30 -24.15 9.34
C GLN A 108 -4.01 -22.81 9.52
N GLY A 109 -5.34 -22.82 9.45
CA GLY A 109 -6.17 -21.62 9.37
C GLY A 109 -5.79 -20.52 10.36
N GLY A 110 -5.85 -19.28 9.90
CA GLY A 110 -5.40 -18.08 10.63
C GLY A 110 -4.58 -17.17 9.72
N ASP A 111 -4.58 -15.86 9.96
CA ASP A 111 -3.72 -14.93 9.21
C ASP A 111 -2.24 -15.31 9.38
N SER A 112 -1.42 -15.19 8.32
CA SER A 112 0.00 -15.59 8.33
C SER A 112 0.84 -14.90 9.41
N THR A 113 0.41 -13.73 9.89
CA THR A 113 1.04 -12.96 10.97
C THR A 113 -0.02 -12.17 11.74
N THR A 114 0.21 -11.90 13.03
CA THR A 114 -0.63 -10.95 13.77
C THR A 114 -0.40 -9.53 13.27
N PHE A 115 -1.47 -8.75 13.10
CA PHE A 115 -1.38 -7.33 12.73
C PHE A 115 -0.45 -6.56 13.68
N LYS A 116 0.60 -5.96 13.13
CA LYS A 116 1.52 -5.10 13.88
C LYS A 116 1.14 -3.64 13.70
N VAL A 117 0.96 -2.94 14.82
CA VAL A 117 0.73 -1.50 14.80
C VAL A 117 2.00 -0.79 14.29
N PRO A 118 1.90 0.17 13.35
CA PRO A 118 3.06 0.91 12.88
C PRO A 118 3.72 1.70 14.03
N SER A 119 5.04 1.59 14.17
CA SER A 119 5.80 2.31 15.19
C SER A 119 6.13 3.74 14.79
N SER A 120 6.00 4.11 13.51
CA SER A 120 6.36 5.41 12.94
C SER A 120 5.44 5.79 11.78
N ASP A 121 5.23 7.09 11.57
CA ASP A 121 4.49 7.64 10.42
C ASP A 121 5.05 7.11 9.09
N LYS A 122 6.39 6.99 8.99
CA LYS A 122 7.04 6.41 7.81
C LYS A 122 6.60 4.96 7.59
N GLN A 123 6.55 4.17 8.65
CA GLN A 123 6.10 2.77 8.59
C GLN A 123 4.61 2.70 8.24
N ALA A 124 3.77 3.57 8.82
CA ALA A 124 2.35 3.64 8.51
C ALA A 124 2.11 3.94 7.02
N ILE A 125 2.89 4.86 6.42
CA ILE A 125 2.81 5.18 4.99
C ILE A 125 3.20 3.98 4.12
N VAL A 126 4.27 3.26 4.46
CA VAL A 126 4.71 2.06 3.73
C VAL A 126 3.63 0.97 3.78
N MET A 127 3.09 0.70 4.98
CA MET A 127 2.01 -0.28 5.16
C MET A 127 0.75 0.13 4.40
N LEU A 128 0.38 1.42 4.42
CA LEU A 128 -0.79 1.92 3.68
C LEU A 128 -0.62 1.75 2.17
N LYS A 129 0.57 2.04 1.63
CA LYS A 129 0.89 1.82 0.21
C LYS A 129 0.82 0.35 -0.16
N LEU A 130 1.30 -0.54 0.71
CA LEU A 130 1.22 -1.99 0.52
C LEU A 130 -0.23 -2.46 0.45
N VAL A 131 -1.08 -2.07 1.41
CA VAL A 131 -2.52 -2.41 1.39
C VAL A 131 -3.18 -1.95 0.10
N LYS A 132 -2.92 -0.71 -0.34
CA LYS A 132 -3.48 -0.18 -1.59
C LYS A 132 -3.06 -1.02 -2.80
N ARG A 133 -1.76 -1.33 -2.93
CA ARG A 133 -1.24 -2.19 -4.01
C ARG A 133 -1.87 -3.58 -3.99
N LEU A 134 -2.07 -4.16 -2.79
CA LEU A 134 -2.75 -5.46 -2.64
C LEU A 134 -4.20 -5.38 -3.11
N ARG A 135 -4.96 -4.36 -2.69
CA ARG A 135 -6.36 -4.15 -3.11
C ARG A 135 -6.47 -4.00 -4.63
N ASP A 136 -5.59 -3.21 -5.24
CA ASP A 136 -5.58 -3.02 -6.69
C ASP A 136 -5.23 -4.32 -7.44
N THR A 137 -4.29 -5.10 -6.91
CA THR A 137 -3.91 -6.41 -7.47
C THR A 137 -5.07 -7.40 -7.38
N VAL A 138 -5.68 -7.53 -6.21
CA VAL A 138 -6.84 -8.41 -5.98
C VAL A 138 -8.02 -8.02 -6.89
N ARG A 139 -8.29 -6.72 -7.05
CA ARG A 139 -9.31 -6.22 -7.99
C ARG A 139 -8.96 -6.56 -9.44
N SER A 140 -7.70 -6.37 -9.85
CA SER A 140 -7.24 -6.74 -11.19
C SER A 140 -7.42 -8.23 -11.46
N GLU A 141 -7.07 -9.10 -10.51
CA GLU A 141 -7.20 -10.56 -10.68
C GLU A 141 -8.68 -11.01 -10.67
N HIS A 142 -9.54 -10.37 -9.87
CA HIS A 142 -11.00 -10.58 -9.95
C HIS A 142 -11.57 -10.14 -11.30
N ASN A 143 -11.16 -8.98 -11.84
CA ASN A 143 -11.63 -8.50 -13.13
C ASN A 143 -11.22 -9.41 -14.30
N LYS A 144 -10.16 -10.22 -14.14
CA LYS A 144 -9.74 -11.25 -15.09
C LYS A 144 -10.49 -12.59 -14.89
N GLY A 145 -11.40 -12.69 -13.92
CA GLY A 145 -12.14 -13.90 -13.58
C GLY A 145 -11.32 -14.96 -12.85
N ARG A 146 -10.15 -14.61 -12.31
CA ARG A 146 -9.18 -15.55 -11.70
C ARG A 146 -9.26 -15.59 -10.18
N PHE A 147 -10.13 -14.77 -9.60
CA PHE A 147 -10.39 -14.73 -8.18
C PHE A 147 -11.89 -14.82 -7.96
N GLU A 148 -12.29 -15.78 -7.14
CA GLU A 148 -13.69 -16.12 -6.88
C GLU A 148 -14.39 -14.95 -6.18
N THR A 149 -15.65 -14.66 -6.53
CA THR A 149 -16.32 -13.42 -6.11
C THR A 149 -16.53 -13.37 -4.60
N GLN A 150 -16.87 -14.49 -3.95
CA GLN A 150 -17.04 -14.51 -2.49
C GLN A 150 -15.72 -14.27 -1.77
N ALA A 151 -14.64 -14.95 -2.21
CA ALA A 151 -13.28 -14.71 -1.73
C ALA A 151 -12.83 -13.27 -1.96
N PHE A 152 -13.17 -12.66 -3.11
CA PHE A 152 -12.90 -11.26 -3.41
C PHE A 152 -13.57 -10.29 -2.44
N VAL A 153 -14.87 -10.47 -2.19
CA VAL A 153 -15.62 -9.60 -1.28
C VAL A 153 -15.05 -9.70 0.14
N ALA A 154 -14.80 -10.92 0.61
CA ALA A 154 -14.21 -11.15 1.93
C ALA A 154 -12.81 -10.53 2.06
N GLU A 155 -11.94 -10.77 1.10
CA GLU A 155 -10.56 -10.28 1.14
C GLU A 155 -10.48 -8.75 0.98
N ASN A 156 -11.30 -8.16 0.10
CA ASN A 156 -11.36 -6.72 -0.04
C ASN A 156 -11.88 -6.05 1.24
N ALA A 157 -12.88 -6.62 1.91
CA ALA A 157 -13.35 -6.12 3.21
C ALA A 157 -12.27 -6.25 4.31
N ARG A 158 -11.52 -7.36 4.32
CA ARG A 158 -10.39 -7.57 5.24
C ARG A 158 -9.28 -6.53 5.04
N LEU A 159 -8.83 -6.33 3.79
CA LEU A 159 -7.82 -5.33 3.45
C LEU A 159 -8.29 -3.90 3.75
N GLU A 160 -9.59 -3.61 3.55
CA GLU A 160 -10.16 -2.33 3.94
C GLU A 160 -10.17 -2.10 5.45
N THR A 161 -10.46 -3.15 6.23
CA THR A 161 -10.42 -3.09 7.70
C THR A 161 -8.99 -2.84 8.18
N ILE A 162 -7.99 -3.50 7.57
CA ILE A 162 -6.57 -3.26 7.85
C ILE A 162 -6.18 -1.81 7.52
N GLN A 163 -6.66 -1.27 6.40
CA GLN A 163 -6.41 0.12 6.01
C GLN A 163 -6.95 1.11 7.06
N VAL A 164 -8.16 0.88 7.55
CA VAL A 164 -8.79 1.71 8.60
C VAL A 164 -7.97 1.61 9.88
N ARG A 165 -7.63 0.39 10.33
CA ARG A 165 -6.78 0.15 11.51
C ARG A 165 -5.47 0.93 11.46
N ILE A 166 -4.73 0.84 10.35
CA ILE A 166 -3.46 1.57 10.16
C ILE A 166 -3.68 3.08 10.29
N ASN A 167 -4.73 3.61 9.65
CA ASN A 167 -5.02 5.04 9.68
C ASN A 167 -5.37 5.53 11.09
N ILE A 168 -6.21 4.81 11.83
CA ILE A 168 -6.63 5.20 13.17
C ILE A 168 -5.48 5.13 14.16
N GLU A 169 -4.70 4.06 14.16
CA GLU A 169 -3.53 3.96 15.04
C GLU A 169 -2.52 5.07 14.76
N ASN A 170 -2.33 5.44 13.49
CA ASN A 170 -1.49 6.57 13.11
C ASN A 170 -2.06 7.91 13.61
N VAL A 171 -3.38 8.12 13.53
CA VAL A 171 -4.05 9.33 14.06
C VAL A 171 -3.86 9.42 15.58
N ILE A 172 -4.08 8.33 16.31
CA ILE A 172 -3.90 8.27 17.77
C ILE A 172 -2.45 8.62 18.13
N LYS A 173 -1.49 8.01 17.43
CA LYS A 173 -0.07 8.28 17.67
C LYS A 173 0.28 9.75 17.43
N ARG A 174 -0.14 10.31 16.30
CA ARG A 174 0.12 11.72 15.95
C ARG A 174 -0.58 12.70 16.90
N ALA A 175 -1.76 12.36 17.40
CA ALA A 175 -2.44 13.13 18.42
C ALA A 175 -1.63 13.14 19.72
N ASN A 176 -1.17 11.96 20.19
CA ASN A 176 -0.30 11.85 21.36
C ASN A 176 1.01 12.63 21.20
N ASP A 177 1.68 12.51 20.06
CA ASP A 177 2.91 13.26 19.77
C ASP A 177 2.66 14.79 19.81
N SER A 178 1.49 15.25 19.36
CA SER A 178 1.10 16.67 19.39
C SER A 178 0.81 17.15 20.82
N ILE A 179 0.21 16.31 21.66
CA ILE A 179 -0.03 16.59 23.09
C ILE A 179 1.31 16.75 23.82
N VAL A 180 2.25 15.82 23.60
CA VAL A 180 3.60 15.89 24.20
C VAL A 180 4.36 17.14 23.76
N ARG A 181 4.14 17.60 22.53
CA ARG A 181 4.71 18.86 22.01
C ARG A 181 4.01 20.13 22.49
N GLY A 182 3.00 20.01 23.37
CA GLY A 182 2.25 21.17 23.88
C GLY A 182 1.30 21.79 22.86
N GLN A 183 0.87 21.05 21.83
CA GLN A 183 -0.04 21.51 20.79
C GLN A 183 -1.40 20.78 20.87
N PRO A 184 -2.21 21.00 21.92
CA PRO A 184 -3.48 20.31 22.11
C PRO A 184 -4.52 20.65 21.04
N GLY A 185 -4.49 21.86 20.47
CA GLY A 185 -5.38 22.25 19.38
C GLY A 185 -5.20 21.37 18.13
N THR A 186 -3.95 21.07 17.76
CA THR A 186 -3.63 20.16 16.65
C THR A 186 -4.10 18.73 16.96
N ALA A 187 -3.91 18.27 18.19
CA ALA A 187 -4.37 16.96 18.63
C ALA A 187 -5.90 16.82 18.52
N LEU A 188 -6.67 17.81 18.97
CA LEU A 188 -8.15 17.84 18.82
C LEU A 188 -8.58 17.74 17.36
N GLN A 189 -7.93 18.51 16.47
CA GLN A 189 -8.23 18.46 15.04
C GLN A 189 -7.94 17.09 14.43
N LEU A 190 -6.85 16.43 14.85
CA LEU A 190 -6.49 15.08 14.39
C LEU A 190 -7.50 14.04 14.88
N LEU A 191 -7.87 14.08 16.16
CA LEU A 191 -8.87 13.18 16.74
C LEU A 191 -10.23 13.34 16.07
N LYS A 192 -10.68 14.59 15.85
CA LYS A 192 -11.93 14.88 15.13
C LYS A 192 -11.92 14.30 13.71
N LYS A 193 -10.83 14.47 12.96
CA LYS A 193 -10.67 13.85 11.63
C LYS A 193 -10.73 12.32 11.68
N GLY A 194 -10.21 11.71 12.74
CA GLY A 194 -10.30 10.26 12.96
C GLY A 194 -11.74 9.81 13.19
N ILE A 195 -12.50 10.53 14.02
CA ILE A 195 -13.91 10.25 14.31
C ILE A 195 -14.75 10.40 13.04
N ASP A 196 -14.58 11.49 12.30
CA ASP A 196 -15.27 11.75 11.04
C ASP A 196 -14.98 10.63 10.02
N ALA A 197 -13.74 10.15 9.94
CA ALA A 197 -13.37 9.04 9.05
C ALA A 197 -14.04 7.71 9.42
N LEU A 198 -14.35 7.50 10.70
CA LEU A 198 -15.06 6.32 11.18
C LEU A 198 -16.59 6.45 11.09
N SER A 199 -17.16 7.65 10.96
CA SER A 199 -18.61 7.89 10.96
C SER A 199 -19.39 7.06 9.93
N SER A 200 -18.77 6.76 8.79
CA SER A 200 -19.36 5.99 7.70
C SER A 200 -19.28 4.46 7.86
N LYS A 201 -18.63 3.96 8.92
CA LYS A 201 -18.32 2.54 9.12
C LYS A 201 -18.95 2.00 10.41
N ASN A 202 -19.65 0.87 10.31
CA ASN A 202 -20.40 0.26 11.42
C ASN A 202 -19.84 -1.11 11.85
N ASP A 203 -18.57 -1.40 11.60
CA ASP A 203 -17.94 -2.61 12.10
C ASP A 203 -17.54 -2.52 13.58
N ALA A 204 -17.42 -3.67 14.24
CA ALA A 204 -17.09 -3.76 15.67
C ALA A 204 -15.79 -3.00 16.03
N TYR A 205 -14.78 -3.06 15.15
CA TYR A 205 -13.54 -2.31 15.38
C TYR A 205 -13.76 -0.81 15.23
N SER A 206 -14.43 -0.34 14.17
CA SER A 206 -14.73 1.09 13.99
C SER A 206 -15.52 1.68 15.14
N ASN A 207 -16.47 0.95 15.72
CA ASN A 207 -17.25 1.42 16.86
C ASN A 207 -16.37 1.55 18.12
N GLN A 208 -15.57 0.53 18.44
CA GLN A 208 -14.63 0.58 19.57
C GLN A 208 -13.58 1.68 19.39
N ALA A 209 -13.05 1.84 18.18
CA ALA A 209 -12.09 2.88 17.85
C ALA A 209 -12.70 4.28 17.95
N ARG A 210 -13.97 4.46 17.53
CA ARG A 210 -14.70 5.71 17.65
C ARG A 210 -14.88 6.10 19.12
N GLU A 211 -15.35 5.18 19.95
CA GLU A 211 -15.52 5.41 21.39
C GLU A 211 -14.19 5.80 22.06
N LYS A 212 -13.09 5.11 21.71
CA LYS A 212 -11.75 5.45 22.19
C LYS A 212 -11.32 6.86 21.76
N LEU A 213 -11.55 7.23 20.50
CA LEU A 213 -11.20 8.56 19.98
C LEU A 213 -12.05 9.66 20.61
N GLU A 214 -13.35 9.42 20.82
CA GLU A 214 -14.27 10.34 21.49
C GLU A 214 -13.88 10.55 22.95
N GLY A 215 -13.52 9.48 23.67
CA GLY A 215 -12.96 9.58 25.02
C GLY A 215 -11.71 10.44 25.06
N MET A 216 -10.73 10.17 24.20
CA MET A 216 -9.51 10.99 24.09
C MET A 216 -9.80 12.45 23.73
N PHE A 217 -10.79 12.70 22.87
CA PHE A 217 -11.19 14.04 22.47
C PHE A 217 -11.80 14.83 23.63
N ASN A 218 -12.75 14.22 24.33
CA ASN A 218 -13.43 14.84 25.48
C ASN A 218 -12.45 15.13 26.62
N ASP A 219 -11.56 14.18 26.94
CA ASP A 219 -10.53 14.37 27.95
C ASP A 219 -9.61 15.55 27.63
N LEU A 220 -9.24 15.70 26.34
CA LEU A 220 -8.37 16.79 25.92
C LEU A 220 -9.09 18.14 25.91
N GLU A 221 -10.36 18.15 25.51
CA GLU A 221 -11.18 19.35 25.50
C GLU A 221 -11.42 19.85 26.94
N GLN A 222 -11.72 18.94 27.87
CA GLN A 222 -11.86 19.27 29.29
C GLN A 222 -10.55 19.83 29.87
N LYS A 223 -9.40 19.19 29.59
CA LYS A 223 -8.08 19.73 30.00
C LYS A 223 -7.80 21.12 29.44
N ARG A 224 -8.20 21.39 28.19
CA ARG A 224 -8.06 22.71 27.57
C ARG A 224 -8.95 23.74 28.25
N GLN A 225 -10.20 23.40 28.55
CA GLN A 225 -11.14 24.28 29.22
C GLN A 225 -10.68 24.62 30.64
N ASN A 226 -10.25 23.61 31.42
CA ASN A 226 -9.74 23.81 32.77
C ASN A 226 -8.49 24.70 32.78
N LYS A 227 -7.53 24.45 31.89
CA LYS A 227 -6.33 25.27 31.79
C LYS A 227 -6.63 26.72 31.41
N ASN A 228 -7.56 26.94 30.49
CA ASN A 228 -7.98 28.30 30.14
C ASN A 228 -8.69 29.01 31.31
N ALA A 229 -9.45 28.27 32.12
CA ALA A 229 -10.10 28.81 33.31
C ALA A 229 -9.08 29.17 34.40
N GLU A 230 -8.08 28.32 34.63
CA GLU A 230 -6.96 28.58 35.55
C GLU A 230 -6.14 29.79 35.08
N ASP A 231 -5.83 29.88 33.78
CA ASP A 231 -5.10 31.03 33.22
C ASP A 231 -5.90 32.34 33.36
N LEU A 232 -7.23 32.32 33.16
CA LEU A 232 -8.08 33.49 33.39
C LEU A 232 -8.10 33.92 34.87
N GLN A 233 -8.27 32.96 35.78
CA GLN A 233 -8.27 33.24 37.22
C GLN A 233 -6.93 33.81 37.68
N GLY A 234 -5.81 33.27 37.18
CA GLY A 234 -4.48 33.79 37.49
C GLY A 234 -4.24 35.22 36.94
N ILE A 235 -4.86 35.59 35.82
CA ILE A 235 -4.82 36.97 35.31
C ILE A 235 -5.65 37.89 36.22
N GLU A 236 -6.87 37.50 36.58
CA GLU A 236 -7.71 38.28 37.50
C GLU A 236 -7.09 38.45 38.89
N GLU A 237 -6.40 37.43 39.40
CA GLU A 237 -5.68 37.50 40.68
C GLU A 237 -4.48 38.44 40.60
N ARG A 238 -3.70 38.39 39.52
CA ARG A 238 -2.58 39.33 39.30
C ARG A 238 -3.05 40.76 39.11
N GLU A 239 -4.13 40.99 38.36
CA GLU A 239 -4.72 42.33 38.23
C GLU A 239 -5.21 42.85 39.58
N LYS A 240 -5.80 42.00 40.42
CA LYS A 240 -6.20 42.38 41.78
C LYS A 240 -5.01 42.66 42.69
N GLU A 241 -3.91 41.90 42.59
CA GLU A 241 -2.67 42.18 43.34
C GLU A 241 -2.03 43.50 42.89
N ASP A 242 -1.92 43.74 41.59
CA ASP A 242 -1.36 44.99 41.03
C ASP A 242 -2.23 46.21 41.41
N ASP A 243 -3.56 46.10 41.35
CA ASP A 243 -4.47 47.16 41.79
C ASP A 243 -4.38 47.40 43.31
N MET A 244 -4.22 46.34 44.10
CA MET A 244 -4.03 46.46 45.55
C MET A 244 -2.68 47.11 45.88
N GLU A 245 -1.60 46.77 45.16
CA GLU A 245 -0.30 47.41 45.33
C GLU A 245 -0.33 48.88 44.87
N ALA A 246 -1.06 49.22 43.81
CA ALA A 246 -1.27 50.59 43.38
C ALA A 246 -2.09 51.43 44.38
N LEU A 247 -3.10 50.83 45.03
CA LEU A 247 -3.95 51.48 46.02
C LEU A 247 -3.28 51.63 47.40
N PHE A 248 -2.40 50.71 47.80
CA PHE A 248 -1.77 50.70 49.13
C PHE A 248 -0.27 51.05 49.14
N GLY A 249 0.42 51.03 48.00
CA GLY A 249 1.86 51.31 47.88
C GLY A 249 2.26 52.78 48.02
N GLN A 250 1.32 53.73 47.93
CA GLN A 250 1.59 55.17 48.07
C GLN A 250 1.78 55.67 49.51
N LYS A 251 2.09 54.80 50.48
CA LYS A 251 2.59 55.22 51.81
C LYS A 251 4.04 54.81 52.06
N LYS A 252 4.96 55.40 51.27
CA LYS A 252 6.31 55.74 51.75
C LYS A 252 6.60 57.22 51.51
N LYS A 253 6.00 58.06 52.35
CA LYS A 253 6.56 59.34 52.82
C LYS A 253 6.54 59.17 54.35
N TRP A 254 7.64 59.22 55.09
CA TRP A 254 8.73 60.18 55.18
C TRP A 254 9.91 59.51 55.89
#